data_AF-A0A7R9ZAQ2-F1
#
_entry.id   AF-A0A7R9ZAQ2-F1
#
_cell.length_a   1.000
_cell.length_b   1.000
_cell.length_c   1.000
_cell.angle_alpha   90.00
_cell.angle_beta   90.00
_cell.angle_gamma   90.00
#
_symmetry.space_group_name_H-M   'P 1'
#
loop_
_entity.id
_entity.type
_entity.pdbx_description
1 polymer ?
#
loop_
_entity_poly.entity_id
_entity_poly.type
_entity_poly.pdbx_seq_one_letter_code
_entity_poly.pdbx_strand_id
1 'polypeptide(L)'
;TPFQAMVGCHPATILESAMHGGSEVELLEKASSKAAPMLFLCAGNDSDVFHDDKPGKLALETSGGGVSAYPDMVHGWVARGDTTSDDKVQRDVEKAMSEMADFFKTKLLAK
;
A
#
# COMPACT_ATOMS: atom_id res chain seq x y z
N THR A 1 4.18 -18.50 -2.90
CA THR A 1 2.87 -18.02 -2.41
C THR A 1 1.81 -18.31 -3.47
N PRO A 2 0.55 -18.65 -3.11
CA PRO A 2 -0.53 -18.85 -4.09
C PRO A 2 -1.01 -17.53 -4.73
N PHE A 3 -0.71 -16.38 -4.14
CA PHE A 3 -1.04 -15.06 -4.69
C PHE A 3 0.05 -14.59 -5.65
N GLN A 4 -0.34 -13.98 -6.77
CA GLN A 4 0.56 -13.48 -7.82
C GLN A 4 0.79 -11.97 -7.78
N ALA A 5 -0.09 -11.22 -7.10
CA ALA A 5 0.04 -9.79 -6.80
C ALA A 5 -0.88 -9.45 -5.63
N MET A 6 -0.57 -8.40 -4.86
CA MET A 6 -1.43 -7.92 -3.78
C MET A 6 -1.51 -6.39 -3.80
N VAL A 7 -2.62 -5.84 -3.33
CA VAL A 7 -2.74 -4.42 -3.02
C VAL A 7 -3.21 -4.28 -1.57
N GLY A 8 -2.47 -3.50 -0.78
CA GLY A 8 -2.85 -3.09 0.57
C GLY A 8 -3.34 -1.64 0.56
N CYS A 9 -4.66 -1.46 0.62
CA CYS A 9 -5.22 -0.15 0.93
C CYS A 9 -5.03 0.09 2.42
N HIS A 10 -4.41 1.21 2.82
CA HIS A 10 -4.19 1.60 4.23
C HIS A 10 -3.49 0.50 5.07
N PRO A 11 -2.21 0.18 4.78
CA PRO A 11 -1.49 -0.87 5.47
C PRO A 11 -1.32 -0.57 6.98
N ALA A 12 -1.71 -1.52 7.84
CA ALA A 12 -1.61 -1.41 9.29
C ALA A 12 -0.41 -2.19 9.85
N THR A 13 0.76 -2.10 9.21
CA THR A 13 1.98 -2.82 9.65
C THR A 13 2.45 -2.41 11.03
N ILE A 14 2.08 -1.21 11.49
CA ILE A 14 2.38 -0.70 12.83
C ILE A 14 1.88 -1.62 13.95
N LEU A 15 0.89 -2.48 13.66
CA LEU A 15 0.45 -3.50 14.60
C LEU A 15 1.51 -4.57 14.88
N GLU A 16 2.50 -4.76 14.01
CA GLU A 16 3.62 -5.66 14.25
C GLU A 16 4.41 -5.23 15.49
N SER A 17 4.74 -3.95 15.58
CA SER A 17 5.43 -3.41 16.76
C SER A 17 4.47 -3.29 17.95
N ALA A 18 3.24 -2.78 17.72
CA ALA A 18 2.30 -2.49 18.80
C ALA A 18 1.72 -3.74 19.50
N MET A 19 1.55 -4.85 18.79
CA MET A 19 0.87 -6.05 19.31
C MET A 19 1.78 -7.27 19.42
N HIS A 20 2.81 -7.36 18.57
CA HIS A 20 3.66 -8.54 18.47
C HIS A 20 5.09 -8.29 18.96
N GLY A 21 5.42 -7.03 19.31
CA GLY A 21 6.77 -6.63 19.74
C GLY A 21 7.81 -6.73 18.62
N GLY A 22 7.38 -6.79 17.37
CA GLY A 22 8.22 -6.95 16.18
C GLY A 22 8.62 -5.65 15.51
N SER A 23 9.14 -5.76 14.30
CA SER A 23 9.56 -4.65 13.44
C SER A 23 8.75 -4.61 12.15
N GLU A 24 8.16 -3.46 11.85
CA GLU A 24 7.43 -3.26 10.60
C GLU A 24 8.32 -3.49 9.38
N VAL A 25 9.56 -3.00 9.43
CA VAL A 25 10.52 -3.13 8.33
C VAL A 25 10.89 -4.59 8.12
N GLU A 26 11.19 -5.34 9.18
CA GLU A 26 11.49 -6.76 9.05
C GLU A 26 10.30 -7.57 8.52
N LEU A 27 9.08 -7.22 8.94
CA LEU A 27 7.86 -7.82 8.41
C LEU A 27 7.75 -7.57 6.90
N LEU A 28 7.97 -6.33 6.47
CA LEU A 28 7.92 -5.94 5.06
C LEU A 28 9.02 -6.63 4.23
N GLU A 29 10.23 -6.75 4.75
CA GLU A 29 11.33 -7.47 4.09
C GLU A 29 11.00 -8.97 3.95
N LYS A 30 10.48 -9.60 5.02
CA LYS A 30 10.07 -11.01 5.00
C LYS A 30 8.91 -11.24 4.05
N ALA A 31 7.92 -10.34 4.05
CA ALA A 31 6.79 -10.41 3.14
C ALA A 31 7.28 -10.24 1.69
N SER A 32 8.03 -9.19 1.39
CA SER A 32 8.47 -8.85 0.03
C SER A 32 9.46 -9.86 -0.57
N SER A 33 10.33 -10.48 0.24
CA SER A 33 11.31 -11.47 -0.23
C SER A 33 10.71 -12.84 -0.61
N LYS A 34 9.50 -13.16 -0.14
CA LYS A 34 8.86 -14.48 -0.30
C LYS A 34 7.46 -14.42 -0.90
N ALA A 35 6.89 -13.23 -1.02
CA ALA A 35 5.55 -13.00 -1.55
C ALA A 35 5.59 -12.50 -2.99
N ALA A 36 4.39 -12.34 -3.54
CA ALA A 36 4.18 -11.66 -4.79
C ALA A 36 4.38 -10.15 -4.64
N PRO A 37 4.60 -9.42 -5.74
CA PRO A 37 4.63 -7.96 -5.73
C PRO A 37 3.43 -7.36 -4.99
N MET A 38 3.69 -6.40 -4.10
CA MET A 38 2.66 -5.73 -3.31
C MET A 38 2.67 -4.22 -3.55
N LEU A 39 1.52 -3.64 -3.88
CA LEU A 39 1.33 -2.19 -3.94
C LEU A 39 0.59 -1.72 -2.69
N PHE A 40 1.19 -0.80 -1.93
CA PHE A 40 0.53 -0.18 -0.77
C PHE A 40 0.05 1.23 -1.10
N LEU A 41 -1.19 1.54 -0.72
CA LEU A 41 -1.78 2.88 -0.88
C LEU A 41 -1.84 3.55 0.50
N CYS A 42 -0.83 4.38 0.77
CA CYS A 42 -0.59 4.94 2.10
C CYS A 42 -1.20 6.33 2.24
N ALA A 43 -2.01 6.52 3.27
CA ALA A 43 -2.51 7.80 3.72
C ALA A 43 -1.41 8.66 4.35
N GLY A 44 -1.62 9.97 4.45
CA GLY A 44 -0.61 10.89 5.02
C GLY A 44 -0.29 10.64 6.50
N ASN A 45 -1.20 9.97 7.22
CA ASN A 45 -1.01 9.62 8.63
C ASN A 45 -0.70 8.13 8.85
N ASP A 46 -0.35 7.38 7.80
CA ASP A 46 0.14 6.00 7.93
C ASP A 46 1.58 5.97 8.47
N SER A 47 2.08 4.75 8.73
CA SER A 47 3.41 4.55 9.31
C SER A 47 4.49 5.23 8.47
N ASP A 48 5.38 5.93 9.16
CA ASP A 48 6.44 6.73 8.55
C ASP A 48 7.42 5.89 7.72
N VAL A 49 7.50 4.57 7.96
CA VAL A 49 8.36 3.64 7.20
C VAL A 49 8.01 3.55 5.71
N PHE A 50 6.84 4.04 5.29
CA PHE A 50 6.37 4.04 3.91
C PHE A 50 6.64 5.35 3.16
N HIS A 51 7.07 6.41 3.85
CA HIS A 51 7.25 7.73 3.23
C HIS A 51 8.67 7.91 2.68
N ASP A 52 8.81 8.77 1.67
CA ASP A 52 10.07 9.11 1.01
C ASP A 52 10.83 7.86 0.53
N ASP A 53 12.11 7.69 0.85
CA ASP A 53 12.92 6.51 0.51
C ASP A 53 13.24 5.66 1.75
N LYS A 54 12.27 5.56 2.67
CA LYS A 54 12.44 4.81 3.91
C LYS A 54 12.40 3.29 3.68
N PRO A 55 12.97 2.51 4.61
CA PRO A 55 13.18 1.07 4.40
C PRO A 55 11.92 0.27 4.06
N GLY A 56 10.75 0.64 4.59
CA GLY A 56 9.50 -0.07 4.32
C GLY A 56 9.06 0.05 2.85
N LYS A 57 9.15 1.24 2.26
CA LYS A 57 8.91 1.44 0.82
C LYS A 57 9.94 0.67 -0.02
N LEU A 58 11.22 0.79 0.30
CA LEU A 58 12.29 0.14 -0.47
C LEU A 58 12.15 -1.39 -0.48
N ALA A 59 11.69 -1.98 0.64
CA ALA A 59 11.41 -3.41 0.72
C ALA A 59 10.33 -3.84 -0.29
N LEU A 60 9.25 -3.07 -0.41
CA LEU A 60 8.16 -3.34 -1.35
C LEU A 60 8.62 -3.19 -2.80
N GLU A 61 9.35 -2.13 -3.12
CA GLU A 61 9.87 -1.86 -4.48
C GLU A 61 10.83 -2.95 -4.96
N THR A 62 11.66 -3.49 -4.06
CA THR A 62 12.61 -4.58 -4.37
C THR A 62 11.89 -5.86 -4.83
N SER A 63 10.65 -6.08 -4.39
CA SER A 63 9.82 -7.21 -4.84
C SER A 63 9.01 -6.92 -6.12
N GLY A 64 9.26 -5.78 -6.78
CA GLY A 64 8.48 -5.31 -7.91
C GLY A 64 7.12 -4.73 -7.53
N GLY A 65 6.89 -4.49 -6.25
CA GLY A 65 5.76 -3.76 -5.70
C GLY A 65 6.04 -2.26 -5.61
N GLY A 66 5.45 -1.58 -4.62
CA GLY A 66 5.72 -0.18 -4.33
C GLY A 66 4.75 0.45 -3.34
N VAL A 67 4.89 1.76 -3.16
CA VAL A 67 4.01 2.59 -2.35
C VAL A 67 3.50 3.77 -3.17
N SER A 68 2.19 3.98 -3.16
CA SER A 68 1.56 5.22 -3.62
C SER A 68 1.14 6.05 -2.40
N ALA A 69 1.58 7.31 -2.36
CA ALA A 69 1.26 8.22 -1.27
C ALA A 69 0.01 9.06 -1.55
N TYR A 70 -0.81 9.24 -0.51
CA TYR A 70 -2.06 9.98 -0.49
C TYR A 70 -2.09 10.93 0.72
N PRO A 71 -1.35 12.05 0.67
CA PRO A 71 -1.08 12.90 1.83
C PRO A 71 -2.30 13.63 2.39
N ASP A 72 -3.32 13.87 1.56
CA ASP A 72 -4.58 14.50 2.00
C ASP A 72 -5.52 13.50 2.71
N MET A 73 -5.22 12.20 2.65
CA MET A 73 -6.09 11.14 3.16
C MET A 73 -5.70 10.71 4.57
N VAL A 74 -6.65 10.04 5.25
CA VAL A 74 -6.48 9.44 6.58
C VAL A 74 -6.65 7.92 6.47
N HIS A 75 -5.94 7.14 7.30
CA HIS A 75 -6.07 5.68 7.37
C HIS A 75 -7.53 5.19 7.26
N GLY A 76 -7.76 4.14 6.47
CA GLY A 76 -9.10 3.59 6.21
C GLY A 76 -9.92 4.40 5.19
N TRP A 77 -9.27 5.07 4.22
CA TRP A 77 -9.93 5.91 3.22
C TRP A 77 -10.38 5.20 1.94
N VAL A 78 -9.92 3.98 1.63
CA VAL A 78 -10.33 3.23 0.44
C VAL A 78 -11.16 2.00 0.80
N ALA A 79 -12.29 1.74 0.15
CA ALA A 79 -13.06 2.66 -0.70
C ALA A 79 -14.01 3.51 0.18
N ARG A 80 -14.21 4.79 -0.17
CA ARG A 80 -15.28 5.61 0.43
C ARG A 80 -16.54 5.52 -0.41
N GLY A 81 -17.69 5.43 0.26
CA GLY A 81 -19.00 5.31 -0.40
C GLY A 81 -19.57 6.63 -0.93
N ASP A 82 -19.22 7.75 -0.30
CA ASP A 82 -19.55 9.09 -0.79
C ASP A 82 -18.25 9.84 -1.08
N THR A 83 -18.03 10.13 -2.36
CA THR A 83 -16.90 10.92 -2.86
C THR A 83 -17.33 12.32 -3.29
N THR A 84 -18.62 12.63 -3.29
CA THR A 84 -19.16 13.85 -3.91
C THR A 84 -19.08 15.08 -3.01
N SER A 85 -18.79 14.88 -1.72
CA SER A 85 -18.73 15.95 -0.72
C SER A 85 -17.38 16.65 -0.61
N ASP A 86 -16.30 16.08 -1.18
CA ASP A 86 -14.94 16.61 -1.12
C ASP A 86 -14.14 16.21 -2.36
N ASP A 87 -13.76 17.21 -3.17
CA ASP A 87 -13.01 17.04 -4.43
C ASP A 87 -11.68 16.29 -4.23
N LYS A 88 -11.01 16.45 -3.08
CA LYS A 88 -9.76 15.72 -2.78
C LYS A 88 -10.03 14.24 -2.57
N VAL A 89 -11.09 13.92 -1.82
CA VAL A 89 -11.51 12.53 -1.59
C VAL A 89 -11.92 11.89 -2.91
N GLN A 90 -12.68 12.60 -3.75
CA GLN A 90 -13.04 12.10 -5.07
C GLN A 90 -11.82 11.75 -5.92
N ARG A 91 -10.94 12.74 -6.12
CA ARG A 91 -9.71 12.59 -6.90
C ARG A 91 -8.89 11.39 -6.44
N ASP A 92 -8.66 11.29 -5.15
CA ASP A 92 -7.75 10.28 -4.61
C ASP A 92 -8.37 8.89 -4.62
N VAL A 93 -9.69 8.75 -4.40
CA VAL A 93 -10.37 7.44 -4.48
C VAL A 93 -10.38 6.95 -5.93
N GLU A 94 -10.69 7.81 -6.90
CA GLU A 94 -10.65 7.46 -8.32
C GLU A 94 -9.23 7.05 -8.76
N LYS A 95 -8.21 7.79 -8.30
CA LYS A 95 -6.81 7.46 -8.54
C LYS A 95 -6.43 6.12 -7.93
N ALA A 96 -6.75 5.86 -6.66
CA ALA A 96 -6.45 4.58 -6.01
C ALA A 96 -7.10 3.39 -6.72
N MET A 97 -8.38 3.52 -7.09
CA MET A 97 -9.08 2.46 -7.83
C MET A 97 -8.40 2.17 -9.17
N SER A 98 -7.95 3.22 -9.87
CA SER A 98 -7.23 3.09 -11.14
C SER A 98 -5.86 2.43 -10.96
N GLU A 99 -5.07 2.89 -9.98
CA GLU A 99 -3.75 2.32 -9.66
C GLU A 99 -3.83 0.84 -9.27
N MET A 100 -4.85 0.45 -8.49
CA MET A 100 -5.09 -0.96 -8.16
C MET A 100 -5.35 -1.80 -9.41
N ALA A 101 -6.26 -1.34 -10.26
CA ALA A 101 -6.61 -2.05 -11.48
C ALA A 101 -5.38 -2.19 -12.40
N ASP A 102 -4.60 -1.12 -12.56
CA ASP A 102 -3.43 -1.12 -13.43
C ASP A 102 -2.28 -1.95 -12.88
N PHE A 103 -2.09 -1.97 -11.56
CA PHE A 103 -1.14 -2.87 -10.92
C PHE A 103 -1.51 -4.33 -11.16
N PHE A 104 -2.78 -4.71 -10.94
CA PHE A 104 -3.21 -6.09 -11.20
C PHE A 104 -3.12 -6.45 -12.68
N LYS A 105 -3.51 -5.57 -13.62
CA LYS A 105 -3.33 -5.83 -15.06
C LYS A 105 -1.85 -6.09 -15.37
N THR A 106 -0.96 -5.24 -14.86
CA THR A 106 0.48 -5.35 -15.11
C THR A 106 1.08 -6.62 -14.51
N LYS A 107 0.69 -7.02 -13.31
CA LYS A 107 1.29 -8.18 -12.63
C LYS A 107 0.63 -9.52 -12.95
N LEU A 108 -0.63 -9.52 -13.40
CA LEU A 108 -1.39 -10.75 -13.64
C LEU A 108 -1.62 -11.06 -15.13
N LEU A 109 -1.72 -10.04 -15.98
CA LEU A 109 -2.09 -10.19 -17.39
C LEU A 109 -0.91 -9.99 -18.36
N ALA A 110 0.16 -9.33 -17.93
CA ALA A 110 1.40 -9.32 -18.69
C ALA A 110 2.06 -10.71 -18.59
N LYS A 111 1.82 -11.55 -19.60
CA LYS A 111 2.58 -12.78 -19.88
C LYS A 111 3.49 -12.54 -21.07
#